data_AF-A0A8X6LG29-F1
#
_entry.id   AF-A0A8X6LG29-F1
#
_cell.length_a   1.000
_cell.length_b   1.000
_cell.length_c   1.000
_cell.angle_alpha   90.00
_cell.angle_beta   90.00
_cell.angle_gamma   90.00
#
_symmetry.space_group_name_H-M   'P 1'
#
loop_
_entity.id
_entity.type
_entity.pdbx_description
1 polymer ?
#
loop_
_entity_poly.entity_id
_entity_poly.type
_entity_poly.pdbx_seq_one_letter_code
_entity_poly.pdbx_strand_id
1 'polypeptide(L)'
;MNDSSVDSLSAMTLVALMKETLESGDPIIRSWFLVDSYYLPFLCSLMYVLAVKRVGPSLMENRKPFDLRYVMIAYNFLIVFTYISCLLLLCYFFLTTDAYKGICAPTVVTLDHYTYWATTAGWVIYILKYVEYCDT
;
A
#
# COMPACT_ATOMS: atom_id res chain seq x y z
N MET A 1 -1.77 -9.06 42.05
CA MET A 1 -3.00 -8.63 41.35
C MET A 1 -2.94 -7.18 40.83
N ASN A 2 -1.75 -6.56 40.70
CA ASN A 2 -1.61 -5.15 40.25
C ASN A 2 -0.78 -5.00 38.96
N ASP A 3 -0.40 -6.12 38.33
CA ASP A 3 0.53 -6.15 37.19
C ASP A 3 -0.25 -6.11 35.86
N SER A 4 -1.28 -6.95 35.74
CA SER A 4 -2.17 -7.01 34.57
C SER A 4 -2.98 -5.72 34.31
N SER A 5 -3.22 -4.90 35.34
CA SER A 5 -3.94 -3.62 35.20
C SER A 5 -3.05 -2.50 34.67
N VAL A 6 -1.76 -2.48 35.04
CA VAL A 6 -0.79 -1.47 34.59
C VAL A 6 -0.39 -1.73 33.13
N ASP A 7 -0.24 -3.00 32.75
CA ASP A 7 0.00 -3.40 31.36
C ASP A 7 -1.19 -3.08 30.44
N SER A 8 -2.42 -3.22 30.92
CA SER A 8 -3.60 -2.84 30.15
C SER A 8 -3.74 -1.32 29.96
N LEU A 9 -3.26 -0.52 30.93
CA LEU A 9 -3.27 0.94 30.88
C LEU A 9 -2.18 1.47 29.94
N SER A 10 -0.98 0.86 29.95
CA SER A 10 0.09 1.18 29.01
C SER A 10 -0.27 0.74 27.58
N ALA A 11 -0.91 -0.41 27.42
CA ALA A 11 -1.44 -0.85 26.13
C ALA A 11 -2.53 0.10 25.61
N MET A 12 -3.43 0.59 26.47
CA MET A 12 -4.48 1.52 26.08
C MET A 12 -3.94 2.89 25.66
N THR A 13 -2.92 3.42 26.35
CA THR A 13 -2.26 4.67 25.96
C THR A 13 -1.43 4.50 24.68
N LEU A 14 -0.77 3.37 24.48
CA LEU A 14 -0.11 3.05 23.22
C LEU A 14 -1.10 2.94 22.06
N VAL A 15 -2.25 2.29 22.26
CA VAL A 15 -3.30 2.20 21.24
C VAL A 15 -3.86 3.59 20.91
N ALA A 16 -4.05 4.46 21.91
CA ALA A 16 -4.48 5.83 21.69
C ALA A 16 -3.44 6.63 20.90
N LEU A 17 -2.16 6.53 21.25
CA LEU A 17 -1.05 7.17 20.53
C LEU A 17 -0.92 6.66 19.09
N MET A 18 -1.06 5.35 18.89
CA MET A 18 -1.07 4.74 17.57
C MET A 18 -2.22 5.27 16.72
N LYS A 19 -3.43 5.35 17.30
CA LYS A 19 -4.59 5.94 16.61
C LYS A 19 -4.35 7.39 16.24
N GLU A 20 -3.84 8.20 17.17
CA GLU A 20 -3.54 9.61 16.90
C GLU A 20 -2.45 9.79 15.82
N THR A 21 -1.44 8.92 15.81
CA THR A 21 -0.36 8.99 14.82
C THR A 21 -0.86 8.58 13.43
N LEU A 22 -1.62 7.48 13.34
CA LEU A 22 -2.25 7.03 12.09
C LEU A 22 -3.26 8.08 11.60
N GLU A 23 -3.98 8.66 12.57
CA GLU A 23 -4.73 9.93 12.64
C GLU A 23 -4.26 11.11 11.76
N SER A 24 -2.95 11.32 11.73
CA SER A 24 -2.37 12.62 11.42
C SER A 24 -2.18 12.92 9.93
N GLY A 25 -2.43 11.94 9.04
CA GLY A 25 -2.23 12.08 7.60
C GLY A 25 -3.22 13.00 6.88
N ASP A 26 -2.91 13.36 5.62
CA ASP A 26 -3.76 14.21 4.78
C ASP A 26 -5.20 13.68 4.64
N PRO A 27 -6.23 14.53 4.81
CA PRO A 27 -7.63 14.10 4.82
C PRO A 27 -8.09 13.56 3.46
N ILE A 28 -7.51 14.03 2.35
CA ILE A 28 -7.86 13.55 1.00
C ILE A 28 -7.40 12.10 0.81
N ILE A 29 -6.14 11.80 1.15
CA ILE A 29 -5.55 10.48 0.98
C ILE A 29 -6.24 9.45 1.90
N ARG A 30 -6.65 9.90 3.09
CA ARG A 30 -7.38 9.06 4.05
C ARG A 30 -8.65 8.47 3.47
N SER A 31 -9.34 9.15 2.57
CA SER A 31 -10.56 8.60 1.95
C SER A 31 -10.29 7.49 0.91
N TRP A 32 -9.03 7.21 0.58
CA TRP A 32 -8.68 6.29 -0.50
C TRP A 32 -8.71 4.82 -0.05
N PHE A 33 -9.04 3.94 -0.98
CA PHE A 33 -9.08 2.51 -0.74
C PHE A 33 -7.72 1.99 -0.25
N LEU A 34 -7.74 1.08 0.74
CA LEU A 34 -6.58 0.58 1.51
C LEU A 34 -5.85 1.59 2.41
N VAL A 35 -6.25 2.87 2.41
CA VAL A 35 -5.71 3.91 3.32
C VAL A 35 -6.73 4.29 4.39
N ASP A 36 -8.02 4.29 4.03
CA ASP A 36 -9.15 4.61 4.92
C ASP A 36 -9.21 3.74 6.16
N SER A 37 -8.99 2.43 5.98
CA SER A 37 -8.91 1.49 7.09
C SER A 37 -7.48 1.00 7.27
N TYR A 38 -6.89 1.31 8.43
CA TYR A 38 -5.57 0.81 8.80
C TYR A 38 -5.55 -0.72 9.02
N TYR A 39 -6.69 -1.33 9.36
CA TYR A 39 -6.78 -2.78 9.55
C TYR A 39 -6.78 -3.57 8.23
N LEU A 40 -7.31 -2.98 7.15
CA LEU A 40 -7.49 -3.67 5.87
C LEU A 40 -6.15 -4.11 5.24
N PRO A 41 -5.10 -3.26 5.19
CA PRO A 41 -3.74 -3.68 4.82
C PRO A 41 -3.22 -4.91 5.57
N PHE A 42 -3.32 -4.90 6.90
CA PHE A 42 -2.85 -6.01 7.74
C PHE A 42 -3.63 -7.29 7.45
N LEU A 43 -4.95 -7.18 7.27
CA LEU A 43 -5.80 -8.31 6.94
C LEU A 43 -5.42 -8.90 5.57
N CYS A 44 -5.22 -8.05 4.56
CA CYS A 44 -4.76 -8.48 3.22
C CYS A 44 -3.44 -9.25 3.29
N SER A 45 -2.44 -8.72 3.99
CA SER A 45 -1.14 -9.39 4.16
C SER A 45 -1.25 -10.71 4.94
N LEU A 46 -2.07 -10.78 5.99
CA LEU A 46 -2.28 -12.02 6.75
C LEU A 46 -2.98 -13.09 5.89
N MET A 47 -4.04 -12.71 5.19
CA MET A 47 -4.78 -13.62 4.29
C MET A 47 -3.88 -14.16 3.19
N TYR A 48 -3.01 -13.31 2.62
CA TYR A 48 -2.01 -13.71 1.65
C TYR A 48 -1.03 -14.76 2.22
N VAL A 49 -0.44 -14.53 3.39
CA VAL A 49 0.49 -15.50 4.02
C VAL A 49 -0.19 -16.84 4.28
N LEU A 50 -1.45 -16.83 4.72
CA LEU A 50 -2.23 -18.05 4.93
C LEU A 50 -2.52 -18.77 3.61
N ALA A 51 -2.89 -18.02 2.56
CA ALA A 51 -3.14 -18.58 1.24
C ALA A 51 -1.89 -19.26 0.67
N VAL A 52 -0.73 -18.59 0.65
CA VAL A 52 0.50 -19.14 0.07
C VAL A 52 1.10 -20.25 0.93
N LYS A 53 1.08 -20.16 2.26
CA LYS A 53 1.72 -21.19 3.10
C LYS A 53 0.88 -22.42 3.37
N ARG A 54 -0.46 -22.30 3.38
CA ARG A 54 -1.36 -23.41 3.73
C ARG A 54 -2.16 -23.88 2.52
N VAL A 55 -2.87 -22.96 1.89
CA VAL A 55 -3.84 -23.30 0.83
C VAL A 55 -3.12 -23.71 -0.46
N GLY A 56 -2.09 -22.96 -0.87
CA GLY A 56 -1.30 -23.23 -2.08
C GLY A 56 -0.72 -24.64 -2.10
N PRO A 57 0.11 -25.04 -1.11
CA PRO A 57 0.71 -26.37 -1.04
C PRO A 57 -0.33 -27.49 -0.97
N SER A 58 -1.40 -27.31 -0.20
CA SER A 58 -2.47 -28.31 -0.09
C SER A 58 -3.22 -28.52 -1.43
N LEU A 59 -3.42 -27.46 -2.21
CA LEU A 59 -4.04 -27.57 -3.53
C LEU A 59 -3.11 -28.22 -4.57
N MET A 60 -1.79 -28.07 -4.41
CA MET A 60 -0.78 -28.60 -5.33
C MET A 60 -0.26 -30.01 -4.98
N GLU A 61 -0.52 -30.51 -3.76
CA GLU A 61 0.04 -31.77 -3.26
C GLU A 61 -0.22 -32.99 -4.16
N ASN A 62 -1.38 -33.02 -4.85
CA ASN A 62 -1.79 -34.15 -5.70
C ASN A 62 -2.08 -33.74 -7.15
N ARG A 63 -1.57 -32.59 -7.61
CA ARG A 63 -1.91 -32.00 -8.91
C ARG A 63 -0.64 -31.62 -9.66
N LYS A 64 -0.66 -31.74 -10.99
CA LYS A 64 0.42 -31.22 -11.85
C LYS A 64 0.41 -29.68 -11.81
N PRO A 65 1.57 -29.03 -11.99
CA PRO A 65 1.66 -27.57 -12.00
C PRO A 65 0.77 -26.98 -13.10
N PHE A 66 0.14 -25.85 -12.80
CA PHE A 66 -0.69 -25.11 -13.74
C PHE A 66 0.18 -24.46 -14.83
N ASP A 67 -0.25 -24.52 -16.09
CA ASP A 67 0.37 -23.73 -17.16
C ASP A 67 -0.19 -22.31 -17.14
N LEU A 68 0.51 -21.43 -16.44
CA LEU A 68 0.16 -20.02 -16.29
C LEU A 68 0.98 -19.11 -17.20
N ARG A 69 1.66 -19.66 -18.23
CA ARG A 69 2.62 -18.91 -19.04
C ARG A 69 2.05 -17.61 -19.62
N TYR A 70 0.88 -17.66 -20.23
CA TYR A 70 0.25 -16.48 -20.82
C TYR A 70 -0.25 -15.48 -19.76
N VAL A 71 -0.75 -15.99 -18.63
CA VAL A 71 -1.20 -15.17 -17.49
C VAL A 71 -0.02 -14.41 -16.91
N MET A 72 1.12 -15.08 -16.70
CA MET A 72 2.34 -14.49 -16.18
C MET A 72 2.94 -13.44 -17.12
N ILE A 73 2.90 -13.68 -18.44
CA ILE A 73 3.33 -12.67 -19.43
C ILE A 73 2.46 -11.42 -19.34
N ALA A 74 1.13 -11.58 -19.34
CA ALA A 74 0.20 -10.45 -19.25
C ALA A 74 0.38 -9.69 -17.93
N TYR A 75 0.50 -10.40 -16.82
CA TYR A 75 0.75 -9.86 -15.49
C TYR A 75 2.02 -9.00 -15.45
N ASN A 76 3.16 -9.54 -15.89
CA ASN A 76 4.42 -8.82 -15.91
C ASN A 76 4.37 -7.58 -16.81
N PHE A 77 3.71 -7.68 -17.97
CA PHE A 77 3.52 -6.55 -18.86
C PHE A 77 2.71 -5.43 -18.20
N LEU A 78 1.60 -5.77 -17.54
CA LEU A 78 0.75 -4.79 -16.84
C LEU A 78 1.49 -4.09 -15.70
N ILE A 79 2.27 -4.84 -14.92
CA ILE A 79 3.07 -4.26 -13.82
C ILE A 79 4.12 -3.30 -14.36
N VAL A 80 4.94 -3.74 -15.33
CA VAL A 80 5.99 -2.90 -15.91
C VAL A 80 5.38 -1.65 -16.55
N PHE A 81 4.28 -1.81 -17.29
CA PHE A 81 3.57 -0.69 -17.89
C PHE A 81 3.11 0.31 -16.82
N THR A 82 2.46 -0.15 -15.76
CA THR A 82 1.93 0.72 -14.70
C THR A 82 3.07 1.45 -13.96
N TYR A 83 4.17 0.76 -13.67
CA TYR A 83 5.35 1.38 -13.05
C TYR A 83 5.96 2.46 -13.94
N ILE A 84 6.16 2.18 -15.23
CA ILE A 84 6.69 3.16 -16.18
C ILE A 84 5.74 4.36 -16.30
N SER A 85 4.43 4.15 -16.38
CA SER A 85 3.44 5.23 -16.42
C SER A 85 3.51 6.12 -15.18
N CYS A 86 3.58 5.53 -13.98
CA CYS A 86 3.71 6.29 -12.74
C CYS A 86 5.05 7.03 -12.66
N LEU A 87 6.14 6.39 -13.07
CA LEU A 87 7.47 7.01 -13.10
C LEU A 87 7.51 8.20 -14.05
N LEU A 88 6.96 8.07 -15.26
CA LEU A 88 6.90 9.18 -16.23
C LEU A 88 6.08 10.35 -15.71
N LEU A 89 4.95 10.09 -15.04
CA LEU A 89 4.13 11.12 -14.41
C LEU A 89 4.91 11.88 -13.32
N LEU A 90 5.60 11.14 -12.45
CA LEU A 90 6.42 11.71 -11.38
C LEU A 90 7.60 12.49 -11.95
N CYS A 91 8.31 11.96 -12.95
CA CYS A 91 9.39 12.67 -13.64
C CYS A 91 8.91 13.96 -14.30
N TYR A 92 7.78 13.91 -15.01
CA TYR A 92 7.16 15.10 -15.59
C TYR A 92 6.87 16.15 -14.52
N PHE A 93 6.29 15.73 -13.38
CA PHE A 93 6.04 16.60 -12.25
C PHE A 93 7.32 17.27 -11.71
N PHE A 94 8.36 16.48 -11.41
CA PHE A 94 9.63 17.00 -10.89
C PHE A 94 10.34 17.96 -11.85
N LEU A 95 10.15 17.79 -13.16
CA LEU A 95 10.79 18.63 -14.18
C LEU A 95 10.01 19.91 -14.51
N THR A 96 8.67 19.88 -14.39
CA THR A 96 7.81 20.99 -14.84
C THR A 96 7.38 21.93 -13.73
N THR A 97 7.50 21.51 -12.48
CA THR A 97 7.11 22.30 -11.32
C THR A 97 8.34 22.73 -10.54
N ASP A 98 8.21 23.82 -9.78
CA ASP A 98 9.19 24.22 -8.76
C ASP A 98 9.21 23.24 -7.55
N ALA A 99 8.90 21.95 -7.75
CA ALA A 99 8.93 20.89 -6.74
C ALA A 99 10.24 20.90 -5.95
N TYR A 100 11.34 21.25 -6.60
CA TYR A 100 12.65 21.38 -5.95
C TYR A 100 12.70 22.45 -4.85
N LYS A 101 11.95 23.55 -5.00
CA LYS A 101 11.80 24.57 -3.95
C LYS A 101 10.89 24.10 -2.81
N GLY A 102 10.02 23.13 -3.08
CA GLY A 102 9.03 22.57 -2.14
C GLY A 102 9.46 21.30 -1.40
N ILE A 103 10.66 20.74 -1.64
CA ILE A 103 11.13 19.50 -0.97
C ILE A 103 11.09 19.61 0.56
N CYS A 104 11.38 20.80 1.11
CA CYS A 104 11.34 21.07 2.56
C CYS A 104 10.07 21.80 3.01
N ALA A 105 9.10 22.00 2.12
CA ALA A 105 7.83 22.63 2.46
C ALA A 105 6.77 21.56 2.74
N PRO A 106 5.91 21.75 3.76
CA PRO A 106 4.78 20.85 3.98
C PRO A 106 3.89 20.87 2.74
N THR A 107 3.89 19.75 2.01
CA THR A 107 3.14 19.62 0.76
C THR A 107 1.73 19.16 1.10
N VAL A 108 0.78 20.09 1.09
CA VAL A 108 -0.64 19.77 1.30
C VAL A 108 -1.23 19.25 -0.01
N VAL A 109 -1.93 18.11 0.05
CA VAL A 109 -2.63 17.59 -1.13
C VAL A 109 -3.86 18.46 -1.41
N THR A 110 -3.94 19.00 -2.62
CA THR A 110 -5.05 19.84 -3.09
C THR A 110 -5.60 19.31 -4.40
N LEU A 111 -6.93 19.26 -4.52
CA LEU A 111 -7.62 18.84 -5.74
C LEU A 111 -7.26 19.78 -6.90
N ASP A 112 -7.22 19.27 -8.13
CA ASP A 112 -6.81 20.00 -9.36
C ASP A 112 -5.37 20.54 -9.39
N HIS A 113 -4.56 20.23 -8.38
CA HIS A 113 -3.16 20.60 -8.33
C HIS A 113 -2.24 19.42 -8.66
N TYR A 114 -1.01 19.71 -9.09
CA TYR A 114 -0.02 18.68 -9.43
C TYR A 114 0.23 17.70 -8.26
N THR A 115 0.06 18.16 -7.02
CA THR A 115 0.23 17.39 -5.79
C THR A 115 -0.75 16.22 -5.75
N TYR A 116 -1.98 16.40 -6.23
CA TYR A 116 -2.96 15.33 -6.27
C TYR A 116 -2.56 14.21 -7.23
N TRP A 117 -2.09 14.56 -8.43
CA TRP A 117 -1.65 13.59 -9.42
C TRP A 117 -0.40 12.83 -8.97
N ALA A 118 0.57 13.52 -8.37
CA ALA A 118 1.77 12.89 -7.81
C ALA A 118 1.40 11.91 -6.67
N THR A 119 0.53 12.33 -5.75
CA THR A 119 0.03 11.45 -4.67
C THR A 119 -0.79 10.29 -5.21
N THR A 120 -1.57 10.49 -6.27
CA THR A 120 -2.32 9.42 -6.95
C THR A 120 -1.37 8.37 -7.53
N ALA A 121 -0.28 8.79 -8.20
CA ALA A 121 0.75 7.85 -8.66
C ALA A 121 1.40 7.09 -7.50
N GLY A 122 1.68 7.77 -6.37
CA GLY A 122 2.15 7.12 -5.16
C GLY A 122 1.19 6.07 -4.62
N TRP A 123 -0.11 6.36 -4.61
CA TRP A 123 -1.15 5.41 -4.19
C TRP A 123 -1.31 4.23 -5.17
N VAL A 124 -1.18 4.45 -6.48
CA VAL A 124 -1.14 3.35 -7.46
C VAL A 124 0.04 2.44 -7.20
N ILE A 125 1.23 2.99 -6.94
CA ILE A 125 2.43 2.20 -6.57
C ILE A 125 2.21 1.44 -5.25
N TYR A 126 1.54 2.06 -4.27
CA TYR A 126 1.16 1.39 -3.03
C TYR A 126 0.24 0.19 -3.29
N ILE A 127 -0.76 0.32 -4.16
CA ILE A 127 -1.62 -0.82 -4.56
C ILE A 127 -0.82 -1.90 -5.27
N LEU A 128 0.10 -1.52 -6.17
CA LEU A 128 0.93 -2.49 -6.90
C LEU A 128 1.71 -3.41 -5.94
N LYS A 129 2.08 -2.95 -4.74
CA LYS A 129 2.73 -3.82 -3.74
C LYS A 129 1.86 -4.98 -3.28
N TYR A 130 0.54 -4.81 -3.26
CA TYR A 130 -0.40 -5.90 -2.98
C TYR A 130 -0.65 -6.76 -4.21
N VAL A 131 -0.58 -6.20 -5.42
CA VAL A 131 -0.68 -6.97 -6.67
C VAL A 131 0.56 -7.88 -6.82
N GLU A 132 1.73 -7.41 -6.40
CA GLU A 132 2.99 -8.19 -6.36
C GLU A 132 2.92 -9.42 -5.45
N TYR A 133 1.94 -9.51 -4.53
CA TYR A 133 1.70 -10.74 -3.79
C TYR A 133 1.29 -11.91 -4.69
N CYS A 134 0.79 -11.64 -5.90
CA CYS A 134 0.47 -12.69 -6.86
C CYS A 134 1.71 -13.38 -7.47
N ASP A 135 2.92 -12.85 -7.27
CA ASP A 135 4.15 -13.46 -7.79
C ASP A 135 4.61 -14.71 -7.01
N THR A 136 4.10 -14.91 -5.79
CA THR A 136 4.45 -16.07 -4.93
C THR A 136 3.42 -17.18 -4.99
#